data_AF-A0A350PHE5-F1
#
_entry.id   AF-A0A350PHE5-F1
#
_cell.length_a   1.000
_cell.length_b   1.000
_cell.length_c   1.000
_cell.angle_alpha   90.00
_cell.angle_beta   90.00
_cell.angle_gamma   90.00
#
_symmetry.space_group_name_H-M   'P 1'
#
loop_
_entity.id
_entity.type
_entity.pdbx_description
1 polymer ?
#
loop_
_entity_poly.entity_id
_entity_poly.type
_entity_poly.pdbx_seq_one_letter_code
_entity_poly.pdbx_strand_id
1 'polypeptide(L)'
;MYEDEQRTAKIMNAFTLIAIIIGSLGLFGLVSYMSTTRTKEIGVRKVLGANLLDILKLFGTELALLTGISFVIAAPISWYLMRNWLEEFAYKIELGIGIFLLALSGILLISVLTIGYKSLRAALSNPIESLKSE
;
A
#
# COMPACT_ATOMS: atom_id res chain seq x y z
N MET A 1 -36.00 1.56 -10.13
CA MET A 1 -34.90 1.61 -11.13
C MET A 1 -33.76 2.51 -10.68
N TYR A 2 -33.87 3.85 -10.68
CA TYR A 2 -32.77 4.72 -10.17
C TYR A 2 -32.47 4.54 -8.68
N GLU A 3 -33.48 4.32 -7.84
CA GLU A 3 -33.27 4.11 -6.39
C GLU A 3 -32.58 2.78 -6.08
N ASP A 4 -32.89 1.71 -6.84
CA ASP A 4 -32.27 0.40 -6.71
C ASP A 4 -30.81 0.42 -7.19
N GLU A 5 -30.51 1.13 -8.29
CA GLU A 5 -29.14 1.36 -8.76
C GLU A 5 -28.31 2.14 -7.73
N GLN A 6 -28.86 3.20 -7.14
CA GLN A 6 -28.17 3.96 -6.10
C GLN A 6 -27.93 3.12 -4.83
N ARG A 7 -28.89 2.27 -4.45
CA ARG A 7 -28.75 1.37 -3.29
C ARG A 7 -27.67 0.33 -3.54
N THR A 8 -27.63 -0.25 -4.74
CA THR A 8 -26.62 -1.23 -5.14
C THR A 8 -25.23 -0.60 -5.19
N ALA A 9 -25.10 0.60 -5.77
CA ALA A 9 -23.85 1.36 -5.79
C ALA A 9 -23.35 1.70 -4.37
N LYS A 10 -24.26 2.07 -3.45
CA LYS A 10 -23.92 2.38 -2.05
C LYS A 10 -23.41 1.16 -1.29
N ILE A 11 -24.03 0.00 -1.50
CA ILE A 11 -23.61 -1.27 -0.90
C ILE A 11 -22.26 -1.71 -1.49
N MET A 12 -22.09 -1.64 -2.82
CA MET A 12 -20.81 -1.90 -3.49
C MET A 12 -19.69 -1.03 -2.93
N ASN A 13 -19.90 0.29 -2.81
CA ASN A 13 -18.91 1.19 -2.22
C ASN A 13 -18.54 0.82 -0.79
N ALA A 14 -19.51 0.42 0.04
CA ALA A 14 -19.23 -0.02 1.41
C ALA A 14 -18.38 -1.29 1.43
N PHE A 15 -18.70 -2.28 0.60
CA PHE A 15 -17.90 -3.50 0.47
C PHE A 15 -16.49 -3.23 -0.06
N THR A 16 -16.35 -2.36 -1.05
CA THR A 16 -15.04 -1.92 -1.56
C THR A 16 -14.20 -1.30 -0.46
N LEU A 17 -14.79 -0.41 0.36
CA LEU A 17 -14.08 0.22 1.47
C LEU A 17 -13.60 -0.81 2.51
N ILE A 18 -14.47 -1.76 2.87
CA ILE A 18 -14.14 -2.84 3.80
C ILE A 18 -13.03 -3.74 3.23
N ALA A 19 -13.13 -4.13 1.96
CA ALA A 19 -12.14 -4.96 1.29
C ALA A 19 -10.76 -4.28 1.26
N ILE A 20 -10.72 -2.96 1.00
CA ILE A 20 -9.48 -2.17 1.07
C ILE A 20 -8.88 -2.22 2.48
N ILE A 21 -9.69 -2.01 3.52
CA ILE A 21 -9.23 -2.05 4.92
C ILE A 21 -8.65 -3.43 5.26
N ILE A 22 -9.37 -4.52 4.93
CA ILE A 22 -8.92 -5.88 5.22
C ILE A 22 -7.63 -6.21 4.45
N GLY A 23 -7.54 -5.85 3.18
CA GLY A 23 -6.33 -6.02 2.38
C GLY A 23 -5.14 -5.25 2.95
N SER A 24 -5.37 -4.03 3.42
CA SER A 24 -4.33 -3.20 4.06
C SER A 24 -3.84 -3.78 5.38
N LEU A 25 -4.73 -4.40 6.17
CA LEU A 25 -4.36 -5.10 7.41
C LEU A 25 -3.50 -6.34 7.12
N GLY A 26 -3.81 -7.09 6.06
CA GLY A 26 -2.99 -8.23 5.63
C GLY A 26 -1.57 -7.82 5.23
N LEU A 27 -1.45 -6.76 4.42
CA LEU A 27 -0.15 -6.18 4.06
C LEU A 27 0.59 -5.64 5.29
N PHE A 28 -0.11 -4.97 6.21
CA PHE A 28 0.46 -4.49 7.46
C PHE A 28 1.02 -5.65 8.30
N GLY A 29 0.29 -6.76 8.42
CA GLY A 29 0.73 -7.97 9.12
C GLY A 29 1.98 -8.59 8.51
N LEU A 30 2.01 -8.74 7.16
CA LEU A 30 3.19 -9.22 6.43
C LEU A 30 4.40 -8.31 6.64
N VAL A 31 4.23 -6.99 6.53
CA VAL A 31 5.32 -6.02 6.74
C VAL A 31 5.78 -6.01 8.19
N SER A 32 4.87 -6.13 9.16
CA SER A 32 5.21 -6.22 10.59
C SER A 32 6.02 -7.48 10.88
N TYR A 33 5.65 -8.61 10.29
CA TYR A 33 6.38 -9.87 10.42
C TYR A 33 7.79 -9.78 9.82
N MET A 34 7.93 -9.20 8.61
CA MET A 34 9.22 -8.96 7.98
C MET A 34 10.11 -7.98 8.77
N SER A 35 9.51 -6.95 9.36
CA SER A 35 10.24 -5.99 10.19
C SER A 35 10.80 -6.65 11.45
N THR A 36 10.06 -7.55 12.10
CA THR A 36 10.51 -8.27 13.30
C THR A 36 11.60 -9.31 12.98
N THR A 37 11.63 -9.86 11.78
CA THR A 37 12.70 -10.79 11.36
C THR A 37 13.97 -10.07 10.93
N ARG A 38 13.89 -8.84 10.40
CA ARG A 38 15.06 -8.04 9.95
C ARG A 38 15.57 -7.00 10.94
N THR A 39 14.91 -6.80 12.08
CA THR A 39 15.36 -5.87 13.14
C THR A 39 16.75 -6.20 13.69
N LYS A 40 17.15 -7.49 13.73
CA LYS A 40 18.49 -7.89 14.20
C LYS A 40 19.62 -7.38 13.28
N GLU A 41 19.45 -7.42 11.97
CA GLU A 41 20.47 -6.91 11.02
C GLU A 41 20.52 -5.37 11.00
N ILE A 42 19.37 -4.73 11.13
CA ILE A 42 19.25 -3.27 11.17
C ILE A 42 19.87 -2.71 12.46
N GLY A 43 19.69 -3.40 13.59
CA GLY A 43 20.32 -3.07 14.87
C GLY A 43 21.86 -3.13 14.80
N VAL A 44 22.42 -4.19 14.22
CA VAL A 44 23.88 -4.35 14.06
C VAL A 44 24.46 -3.27 13.12
N ARG A 45 23.79 -2.95 12.00
CA ARG A 45 24.23 -1.88 11.08
C ARG A 45 24.17 -0.48 11.70
N LYS A 46 23.20 -0.19 12.57
CA LYS A 46 23.06 1.11 13.26
C LYS A 46 24.16 1.33 14.30
N VAL A 47 24.57 0.28 15.02
CA VAL A 47 25.70 0.34 15.98
C VAL A 47 27.05 0.54 15.26
N LEU A 48 27.14 0.09 14.00
CA LEU A 48 28.30 0.31 13.12
C LEU A 48 28.31 1.68 12.40
N GLY A 49 27.36 2.58 12.70
CA GLY A 49 27.35 3.95 12.17
C GLY A 49 26.55 4.16 10.88
N ALA A 50 25.66 3.25 10.50
CA ALA A 50 24.80 3.43 9.32
C ALA A 50 23.84 4.63 9.49
N ASN A 51 23.80 5.50 8.48
CA ASN A 51 23.05 6.75 8.48
C ASN A 51 21.53 6.47 8.35
N LEU A 52 20.69 7.29 8.99
CA LEU A 52 19.22 7.16 8.97
C LEU A 52 18.65 7.15 7.54
N LEU A 53 19.34 7.82 6.62
CA LEU A 53 19.04 7.88 5.19
C LEU A 53 19.18 6.53 4.48
N ASP A 54 20.08 5.64 4.90
CA ASP A 54 20.23 4.32 4.29
C ASP A 54 19.08 3.37 4.67
N ILE A 55 18.57 3.50 5.90
CA ILE A 55 17.38 2.77 6.35
C ILE A 55 16.14 3.27 5.60
N LEU A 56 15.99 4.59 5.46
CA LEU A 56 14.94 5.21 4.65
C LEU A 56 14.97 4.73 3.19
N LYS A 57 16.17 4.66 2.59
CA LYS A 57 16.35 4.25 1.20
C LYS A 57 16.09 2.75 1.03
N LEU A 58 16.55 1.90 1.95
CA LEU A 58 16.33 0.46 1.88
C LEU A 58 14.84 0.10 1.95
N PHE A 59 14.14 0.59 2.99
CA PHE A 59 12.70 0.35 3.15
C PHE A 59 11.88 1.01 2.06
N GLY A 60 12.26 2.22 1.64
CA GLY A 60 11.59 2.95 0.57
C GLY A 60 11.66 2.21 -0.77
N THR A 61 12.83 1.66 -1.10
CA THR A 61 13.02 0.94 -2.37
C THR A 61 12.32 -0.42 -2.35
N GLU A 62 12.36 -1.17 -1.24
CA GLU A 62 11.72 -2.48 -1.10
C GLU A 62 10.18 -2.36 -1.21
N LEU A 63 9.59 -1.36 -0.55
CA LEU A 63 8.15 -1.09 -0.64
C LEU A 63 7.75 -0.50 -2.00
N ALA A 64 8.51 0.45 -2.55
CA ALA A 64 8.22 0.99 -3.88
C ALA A 64 8.25 -0.10 -4.96
N LEU A 65 9.19 -1.04 -4.86
CA LEU A 65 9.30 -2.18 -5.76
C LEU A 65 8.12 -3.16 -5.58
N LEU A 66 7.74 -3.49 -4.34
CA LEU A 66 6.58 -4.34 -4.05
C LEU A 66 5.27 -3.72 -4.57
N THR A 67 5.07 -2.42 -4.32
CA THR A 67 3.90 -1.66 -4.75
C THR A 67 3.87 -1.51 -6.28
N GLY A 68 5.02 -1.26 -6.91
CA GLY A 68 5.16 -1.15 -8.36
C GLY A 68 4.80 -2.46 -9.06
N ILE A 69 5.34 -3.59 -8.59
CA ILE A 69 4.98 -4.92 -9.12
C ILE A 69 3.49 -5.19 -8.96
N SER A 70 2.92 -4.87 -7.79
CA SER A 70 1.48 -5.03 -7.54
C SER A 70 0.64 -4.21 -8.52
N PHE A 71 1.03 -2.96 -8.81
CA PHE A 71 0.33 -2.10 -9.76
C PHE A 71 0.41 -2.63 -11.19
N VAL A 72 1.59 -3.10 -11.62
CA VAL A 72 1.79 -3.67 -12.97
C VAL A 72 0.89 -4.88 -13.21
N ILE A 73 0.60 -5.68 -12.17
CA ILE A 73 -0.31 -6.82 -12.27
C ILE A 73 -1.78 -6.38 -12.15
N ALA A 74 -2.08 -5.47 -11.21
CA ALA A 74 -3.44 -5.03 -10.95
C ALA A 74 -4.04 -4.19 -12.09
N ALA A 75 -3.25 -3.33 -12.75
CA ALA A 75 -3.71 -2.45 -13.83
C ALA A 75 -4.32 -3.21 -15.03
N PRO A 76 -3.66 -4.20 -15.64
CA PRO A 76 -4.23 -4.95 -16.76
C PRO A 76 -5.44 -5.81 -16.35
N ILE A 77 -5.41 -6.41 -15.14
CA ILE A 77 -6.53 -7.18 -14.61
C ILE A 77 -7.76 -6.29 -14.42
N SER A 78 -7.58 -5.12 -13.78
CA SER A 78 -8.65 -4.15 -13.57
C SER A 78 -9.21 -3.65 -14.89
N TRP A 79 -8.37 -3.36 -15.87
CA TRP A 79 -8.80 -2.94 -17.20
C TRP A 79 -9.64 -4.01 -17.91
N TYR A 80 -9.22 -5.28 -17.85
CA TYR A 80 -9.93 -6.40 -18.47
C TYR A 80 -11.32 -6.61 -17.84
N LEU A 81 -11.37 -6.68 -16.51
CA LEU A 81 -12.63 -6.81 -15.76
C LEU A 81 -13.59 -5.65 -16.04
N MET A 82 -13.06 -4.41 -16.02
CA MET A 82 -13.89 -3.22 -16.17
C MET A 82 -14.37 -3.05 -17.61
N ARG A 83 -13.59 -3.45 -18.62
CA ARG A 83 -14.05 -3.53 -20.01
C ARG A 83 -15.20 -4.53 -20.16
N ASN A 84 -15.03 -5.75 -19.64
CA ASN A 84 -16.06 -6.78 -19.73
C ASN A 84 -17.36 -6.36 -19.02
N TRP A 85 -17.24 -5.68 -17.88
CA TRP A 85 -18.38 -5.10 -17.17
C TRP A 85 -19.07 -3.99 -17.96
N LEU A 86 -18.31 -3.08 -18.59
CA LEU A 86 -18.88 -1.98 -19.38
C LEU A 86 -19.52 -2.40 -20.69
N GLU A 87 -19.22 -3.59 -21.22
CA GLU A 87 -19.84 -4.10 -22.44
C GLU A 87 -21.34 -4.41 -22.26
N GLU A 88 -21.77 -4.72 -21.03
CA GLU A 88 -23.18 -4.96 -20.69
C GLU A 88 -24.02 -3.68 -20.58
N PHE A 89 -23.39 -2.50 -20.58
CA PHE A 89 -24.08 -1.21 -20.45
C PHE A 89 -24.16 -0.45 -21.79
N ALA A 90 -25.35 0.08 -22.08
CA ALA A 90 -25.60 0.90 -23.29
C ALA A 90 -24.86 2.26 -23.25
N TYR A 91 -24.48 2.74 -22.06
CA TYR A 91 -23.70 3.97 -21.86
C TYR A 91 -22.31 3.59 -21.33
N LYS A 92 -21.28 3.72 -22.18
CA LYS A 92 -19.90 3.29 -21.88
C LYS A 92 -19.05 4.51 -21.54
N ILE A 93 -18.37 4.46 -20.40
CA ILE A 93 -17.31 5.43 -20.08
C ILE A 93 -16.00 4.90 -20.67
N GLU A 94 -15.32 5.70 -21.49
CA GLU A 94 -13.99 5.32 -21.96
C GLU A 94 -13.01 5.28 -20.78
N LEU A 95 -12.42 4.11 -20.54
CA LEU A 95 -11.36 3.93 -19.55
C LEU A 95 -10.09 4.64 -20.03
N GLY A 96 -10.03 5.95 -19.79
CA GLY A 96 -8.85 6.75 -20.08
C GLY A 96 -7.68 6.37 -19.18
N ILE A 97 -6.46 6.49 -19.72
CA ILE A 97 -5.19 6.34 -18.98
C ILE A 97 -5.17 7.22 -17.70
N GLY A 98 -5.92 8.33 -17.67
CA GLY A 98 -6.01 9.24 -16.54
C GLY A 98 -6.44 8.59 -15.23
N ILE A 99 -7.33 7.58 -15.25
CA ILE A 99 -7.79 6.89 -14.02
C ILE A 99 -6.65 6.04 -13.44
N PHE A 100 -5.90 5.35 -14.31
CA PHE A 100 -4.74 4.56 -13.89
C PHE A 100 -3.60 5.45 -13.38
N LEU A 101 -3.37 6.61 -13.99
CA LEU A 101 -2.40 7.60 -13.51
C LEU A 101 -2.81 8.17 -12.15
N LEU A 102 -4.09 8.50 -11.95
CA LEU A 102 -4.62 8.93 -10.65
C LEU A 102 -4.43 7.84 -9.59
N ALA A 103 -4.79 6.60 -9.90
CA ALA A 103 -4.60 5.46 -8.99
C ALA A 103 -3.12 5.24 -8.63
N LEU A 104 -2.22 5.29 -9.63
CA LEU A 104 -0.78 5.17 -9.41
C LEU A 104 -0.25 6.30 -8.53
N SER A 105 -0.67 7.54 -8.80
CA SER A 105 -0.26 8.72 -8.03
C SER A 105 -0.72 8.62 -6.57
N GLY A 106 -1.96 8.17 -6.33
CA GLY A 106 -2.51 7.98 -5.00
C GLY A 106 -1.78 6.86 -4.23
N ILE A 107 -1.49 5.75 -4.90
CA ILE A 107 -0.70 4.65 -4.34
C ILE A 107 0.70 5.10 -3.95
N LEU A 108 1.40 5.84 -4.83
CA LEU A 108 2.72 6.37 -4.54
C LEU A 108 2.69 7.33 -3.35
N LEU A 109 1.69 8.20 -3.28
CA LEU A 109 1.51 9.16 -2.20
C LEU A 109 1.27 8.45 -0.85
N ILE A 110 0.39 7.46 -0.82
CA ILE A 110 0.13 6.64 0.38
C ILE A 110 1.39 5.86 0.80
N SER A 111 2.13 5.28 -0.14
CA SER A 111 3.37 4.57 0.14
C SER A 111 4.41 5.50 0.75
N VAL A 112 4.63 6.69 0.17
CA VAL A 112 5.57 7.69 0.71
C VAL A 112 5.16 8.15 2.11
N LEU A 113 3.87 8.44 2.33
CA LEU A 113 3.37 8.82 3.65
C LEU A 113 3.55 7.70 4.69
N THR A 114 3.26 6.46 4.31
CA THR A 114 3.40 5.29 5.20
C THR A 114 4.87 5.04 5.55
N ILE A 115 5.77 5.16 4.58
CA ILE A 115 7.22 5.02 4.77
C ILE A 115 7.74 6.15 5.67
N GLY A 116 7.38 7.40 5.36
CA GLY A 116 7.76 8.56 6.16
C GLY A 116 7.33 8.39 7.61
N TYR A 117 6.07 7.99 7.83
CA TYR A 117 5.54 7.73 9.17
C TYR A 117 6.24 6.57 9.88
N LYS A 118 6.40 5.40 9.23
CA LYS A 118 7.06 4.23 9.83
C LYS A 118 8.53 4.48 10.12
N SER A 119 9.23 5.18 9.23
CA SER A 119 10.64 5.52 9.41
C SER A 119 10.84 6.53 10.53
N LEU A 120 10.02 7.57 10.59
CA LEU A 120 10.03 8.51 11.72
C LEU A 120 9.74 7.77 13.03
N ARG A 121 8.78 6.85 13.05
CA ARG A 121 8.46 6.05 14.23
C ARG A 121 9.58 5.08 14.62
N ALA A 122 10.29 4.48 13.65
CA ALA A 122 11.46 3.63 13.89
C ALA A 122 12.72 4.42 14.27
N ALA A 123 12.81 5.69 13.87
CA ALA A 123 13.86 6.62 14.29
C ALA A 123 13.61 7.15 15.71
N LEU A 124 12.35 7.43 16.04
CA LEU A 124 11.89 7.91 17.35
C LEU A 124 11.66 6.78 18.36
N SER A 125 11.58 5.51 17.92
CA SER A 125 11.61 4.37 18.83
C SER A 125 12.99 4.33 19.48
N ASN A 126 13.05 4.88 20.68
CA ASN A 126 14.26 5.00 21.46
C ASN A 126 14.91 3.61 21.60
N PRO A 127 16.20 3.47 21.27
CA PRO A 127 16.95 2.22 21.40
C PRO A 127 17.16 1.77 22.86
N ILE A 128 16.52 2.45 23.82
CA ILE A 128 16.63 2.18 25.26
C ILE A 128 15.62 1.10 25.71
N GLU A 129 14.49 0.89 25.02
CA GLU A 129 13.56 -0.22 25.37
C GLU A 129 14.03 -1.58 24.84
N SER A 130 14.73 -1.61 23.71
CA SER A 130 15.29 -2.84 23.14
C SER A 130 16.41 -3.47 23.98
N LEU A 131 16.98 -2.71 24.93
CA LEU A 131 18.06 -3.15 25.81
C LEU A 131 17.58 -3.50 27.23
N LYS A 132 16.29 -3.32 27.54
CA LYS A 132 15.71 -3.58 28.86
C LYS A 132 14.72 -4.75 28.88
N SER A 133 14.51 -5.41 27.75
CA SER A 133 13.76 -6.67 27.67
C SER A 133 14.67 -7.91 27.73
N GLU A 134 15.91 -7.73 28.17
CA GLU A 134 16.74 -8.78 28.74
C GLU A 134 16.96 -8.48 30.23
#